data_AF-A0A9E2JL66-F1
#
_entry.id   AF-A0A9E2JL66-F1
#
_cell.length_a   1.000
_cell.length_b   1.000
_cell.length_c   1.000
_cell.angle_alpha   90.00
_cell.angle_beta   90.00
_cell.angle_gamma   90.00
#
_symmetry.space_group_name_H-M   'P 1'
#
loop_
_entity.id
_entity.type
_entity.pdbx_description
1 polymer ?
#
loop_
_entity_poly.entity_id
_entity_poly.type
_entity_poly.pdbx_seq_one_letter_code
_entity_poly.pdbx_strand_id
1 'polypeptide(L)'
;MIDSIIFPIIPTEALTEALKGIKLTPDDIPFRTDNVEIDSFRLPIVDRLTEHPLELIDFANDISRLLFEEDEASLEKLLGFDSKAFLAQESIWRRSWPEPRGVSLDYPSFSRETGCFAECIDGIRNHFETIYLVTSEVRSGIDRFKMKLTAEELAFVIDTFPELLLEDIEDEFRPVDELDSLQKYEEELSKRFMPIALKLVGDSGDASEIRSLSYDYVLTMHETSLKMIEFIRRACKCDGTEFQYEVQSPVGTIAIGGYGRNDYYGSYAFILDLGGNDRYELESIE
;
A
#
# COMPACT_ATOMS: atom_id res chain seq x y z
N MET A 1 0.94 7.07 25.02
CA MET A 1 1.73 8.22 24.54
C MET A 1 2.75 7.64 23.58
N ILE A 2 2.54 7.83 22.28
CA ILE A 2 3.54 7.49 21.28
C ILE A 2 4.59 8.60 21.40
N ASP A 3 5.83 8.26 21.72
CA ASP A 3 6.93 9.20 21.53
C ASP A 3 7.01 9.45 20.04
N SER A 4 6.54 10.64 19.63
CA SER A 4 6.52 11.08 18.25
C SER A 4 7.92 10.90 17.65
N ILE A 5 8.01 10.18 16.52
CA ILE A 5 9.22 10.17 15.71
C ILE A 5 9.40 11.60 15.21
N ILE A 6 10.24 12.37 15.90
CA ILE A 6 10.61 13.73 15.48
C ILE A 6 11.67 13.53 14.40
N PHE A 7 11.26 13.57 13.14
CA PHE A 7 12.21 13.82 12.07
C PHE A 7 12.92 15.14 12.39
N PRO A 8 14.26 15.21 12.30
CA PRO A 8 14.95 16.46 12.55
C PRO A 8 14.49 17.49 11.51
N ILE A 9 13.55 18.33 11.91
CA ILE A 9 13.08 19.46 11.11
C ILE A 9 14.29 20.35 10.96
N ILE A 10 14.82 20.46 9.75
CA ILE A 10 15.79 21.50 9.43
C ILE A 10 15.03 22.81 9.61
N PRO A 11 15.42 23.69 10.56
CA PRO A 11 14.73 24.95 10.75
C PRO A 11 14.71 25.73 9.43
N THR A 12 13.55 26.20 9.01
CA THR A 12 13.37 26.94 7.74
C THR A 12 14.32 28.13 7.67
N GLU A 13 14.68 28.71 8.81
CA GLU A 13 15.68 29.78 8.93
C GLU A 13 17.09 29.30 8.59
N ALA A 14 17.49 28.12 9.04
CA ALA A 14 18.81 27.55 8.76
C ALA A 14 18.98 27.22 7.27
N LEU A 15 17.93 26.69 6.64
CA LEU A 15 17.91 26.46 5.20
C LEU A 15 17.99 27.78 4.43
N THR A 16 17.19 28.77 4.80
CA THR A 16 17.20 30.10 4.17
C THR A 16 18.56 30.79 4.30
N GLU A 17 19.21 30.67 5.46
CA GLU A 17 20.54 31.23 5.70
C GLU A 17 21.64 30.50 4.90
N ALA A 18 21.54 29.18 4.78
CA ALA A 18 22.43 28.39 3.92
C ALA A 18 22.31 28.79 2.44
N LEU A 19 21.08 28.95 1.93
CA LEU A 19 20.82 29.38 0.56
C LEU A 19 21.34 30.80 0.29
N LYS A 20 21.14 31.73 1.24
CA LYS A 20 21.73 33.08 1.16
C LYS A 20 23.24 33.05 1.04
N GLY A 21 23.91 32.12 1.74
CA GLY A 21 25.36 31.93 1.68
C GLY A 21 25.88 31.62 0.26
N ILE A 22 25.05 30.99 -0.57
CA ILE A 22 25.33 30.69 -1.99
C ILE A 22 24.59 31.59 -2.97
N LYS A 23 23.98 32.69 -2.48
CA LYS A 23 23.18 33.64 -3.27
C LYS A 23 21.97 33.02 -3.98
N LEU A 24 21.41 31.97 -3.40
CA LEU A 24 20.13 31.39 -3.82
C LEU A 24 19.02 31.78 -2.85
N THR A 25 17.80 31.70 -3.34
CA THR A 25 16.55 31.75 -2.61
C THR A 25 15.85 30.38 -2.71
N PRO A 26 14.88 30.09 -1.83
CA PRO A 26 14.07 28.87 -1.96
C PRO A 26 13.46 28.66 -3.35
N ASP A 27 13.06 29.76 -4.02
CA ASP A 27 12.44 29.73 -5.35
C ASP A 27 13.44 29.39 -6.48
N ASP A 28 14.75 29.42 -6.21
CA ASP A 28 15.79 29.08 -7.18
C ASP A 28 16.08 27.57 -7.26
N ILE A 29 15.36 26.74 -6.49
CA ILE A 29 15.54 25.28 -6.46
C ILE A 29 14.26 24.57 -6.94
N PRO A 30 13.75 24.81 -8.15
CA PRO A 30 12.70 23.95 -8.70
C PRO A 30 13.29 22.60 -9.12
N PHE A 31 12.48 21.54 -9.14
CA PHE A 31 12.84 20.37 -9.93
C PHE A 31 12.73 20.72 -11.42
N ARG A 32 13.59 20.10 -12.23
CA ARG A 32 13.58 20.26 -13.68
C ARG A 32 12.34 19.60 -14.27
N THR A 33 11.33 20.41 -14.60
CA THR A 33 10.09 19.97 -15.24
C THR A 33 10.23 19.73 -16.74
N ASP A 34 11.32 20.20 -17.34
CA ASP A 34 11.62 20.04 -18.77
C ASP A 34 11.97 18.60 -19.18
N ASN A 35 12.28 17.75 -18.19
CA ASN A 35 12.61 16.34 -18.40
C ASN A 35 11.43 15.39 -18.12
N VAL A 36 10.27 15.89 -17.70
CA VAL A 36 9.15 15.02 -17.32
C VAL A 36 7.87 15.52 -17.99
N GLU A 37 7.31 14.73 -18.91
CA GLU A 37 5.99 15.04 -19.47
C GLU A 37 4.95 15.18 -18.34
N ILE A 38 4.09 16.19 -18.46
CA ILE A 38 2.98 16.40 -17.54
C ILE A 38 1.92 15.34 -17.88
N ASP A 39 1.91 14.26 -17.12
CA ASP A 39 0.89 13.22 -17.22
C ASP A 39 -0.48 13.80 -16.82
N SER A 40 -1.49 13.58 -17.66
CA SER A 40 -2.90 13.89 -17.38
C SER A 40 -3.46 13.28 -16.08
N PHE A 41 -2.81 12.26 -15.52
CA PHE A 41 -3.16 11.65 -14.24
C PHE A 41 -2.34 12.18 -13.06
N ARG A 42 -1.41 13.11 -13.27
CA ARG A 42 -0.61 13.71 -12.21
C ARG A 42 -1.49 14.53 -11.27
N LEU A 43 -1.31 14.35 -9.96
CA LEU A 43 -2.06 15.11 -8.96
C LEU A 43 -1.53 16.56 -8.90
N PRO A 44 -2.39 17.58 -8.73
CA PRO A 44 -1.95 18.98 -8.63
C PRO A 44 -0.93 19.25 -7.52
N ILE A 45 -0.99 18.47 -6.44
CA ILE A 45 -0.01 18.58 -5.34
C ILE A 45 1.39 18.15 -5.78
N VAL A 46 1.51 17.20 -6.71
CA VAL A 46 2.79 16.78 -7.27
C VAL A 46 3.38 17.92 -8.10
N ASP A 47 2.58 18.61 -8.91
CA ASP A 47 3.06 19.78 -9.67
C ASP A 47 3.59 20.87 -8.74
N ARG A 48 2.81 21.21 -7.70
CA ARG A 48 3.21 22.20 -6.70
C ARG A 48 4.52 21.83 -5.99
N LEU A 49 4.66 20.58 -5.54
CA LEU A 49 5.88 20.10 -4.88
C LEU A 49 7.05 19.96 -5.86
N THR A 50 6.78 19.89 -7.16
CA THR A 50 7.81 19.88 -8.20
C THR A 50 8.34 21.30 -8.45
N GLU A 51 7.44 22.28 -8.47
CA GLU A 51 7.77 23.70 -8.59
C GLU A 51 8.42 24.26 -7.32
N HIS A 52 8.02 23.75 -6.14
CA HIS A 52 8.46 24.21 -4.82
C HIS A 52 8.87 23.03 -3.91
N PRO A 53 9.99 22.33 -4.19
CA PRO A 53 10.34 21.09 -3.49
C PRO A 53 10.69 21.27 -2.02
N LEU A 54 11.02 22.49 -1.59
CA LEU A 54 11.24 22.79 -0.18
C LEU A 54 9.93 22.77 0.63
N GLU A 55 8.77 22.92 -0.01
CA GLU A 55 7.45 22.73 0.61
C GLU A 55 7.15 21.25 0.92
N LEU A 56 7.94 20.30 0.39
CA LEU A 56 7.75 18.87 0.65
C LEU A 56 7.86 18.53 2.13
N ILE A 57 8.71 19.26 2.87
CA ILE A 57 8.89 19.06 4.31
C ILE A 57 7.61 19.46 5.05
N ASP A 58 7.06 20.63 4.74
CA ASP A 58 5.81 21.12 5.34
C ASP A 58 4.64 20.23 4.95
N PHE A 59 4.56 19.83 3.68
CA PHE A 59 3.56 18.89 3.19
C PHE A 59 3.63 17.53 3.89
N ALA A 60 4.84 16.96 4.06
CA ALA A 60 5.02 15.69 4.77
C ALA A 60 4.61 15.81 6.25
N ASN A 61 4.91 16.94 6.89
CA ASN A 61 4.48 17.22 8.26
C ASN A 61 2.96 17.36 8.36
N ASP A 62 2.33 18.04 7.41
CA ASP A 62 0.88 18.19 7.34
C ASP A 62 0.20 16.84 7.12
N ILE A 63 0.67 16.04 6.15
CA ILE A 63 0.20 14.67 5.92
C ILE A 63 0.38 13.82 7.17
N SER A 64 1.55 13.88 7.80
CA SER A 64 1.84 13.13 9.03
C SER A 64 0.85 13.51 10.12
N ARG A 65 0.62 14.81 10.36
CA ARG A 65 -0.37 15.27 11.34
C ARG A 65 -1.76 14.76 11.02
N LEU A 66 -2.19 14.88 9.77
CA LEU A 66 -3.51 14.45 9.34
C LEU A 66 -3.71 12.93 9.51
N LEU A 67 -2.69 12.14 9.22
CA LEU A 67 -2.71 10.69 9.42
C LEU A 67 -2.72 10.29 10.90
N PHE A 68 -2.11 11.09 11.78
CA PHE A 68 -2.04 10.81 13.22
C PHE A 68 -3.17 11.45 14.04
N GLU A 69 -3.84 12.47 13.53
CA GLU A 69 -4.90 13.22 14.25
C GLU A 69 -6.33 12.72 13.95
N GLU A 70 -6.49 11.61 13.21
CA GLU A 70 -7.80 10.97 12.88
C GLU A 70 -8.86 11.93 12.29
N ASP A 71 -8.46 12.88 11.43
CA ASP A 71 -9.40 13.78 10.75
C ASP A 71 -9.39 13.57 9.22
N GLU A 72 -10.14 12.56 8.76
CA GLU A 72 -10.31 12.19 7.34
C GLU A 72 -10.72 13.40 6.46
N ALA A 73 -11.54 14.31 6.98
CA ALA A 73 -12.03 15.47 6.24
C ALA A 73 -10.91 16.44 5.86
N SER A 74 -9.79 16.41 6.59
CA SER A 74 -8.65 17.29 6.37
C SER A 74 -7.63 16.69 5.38
N LEU A 75 -7.59 15.35 5.24
CA LEU A 75 -6.84 14.65 4.18
C LEU A 75 -7.44 14.89 2.79
N GLU A 76 -8.77 14.80 2.66
CA GLU A 76 -9.52 15.13 1.45
C GLU A 76 -9.22 16.54 0.93
N LYS A 77 -9.24 17.50 1.84
CA LYS A 77 -9.00 18.91 1.53
C LYS A 77 -7.55 19.16 1.09
N LEU A 78 -6.59 18.45 1.66
CA LEU A 78 -5.17 18.57 1.33
C LEU A 78 -4.85 17.94 -0.04
N LEU A 79 -5.44 16.78 -0.33
CA LEU A 79 -5.25 16.06 -1.60
C LEU A 79 -6.11 16.61 -2.74
N GLY A 80 -7.04 17.53 -2.45
CA GLY A 80 -7.99 18.06 -3.42
C GLY A 80 -9.02 17.01 -3.87
N PHE A 81 -9.27 16.00 -3.04
CA PHE A 81 -10.11 14.85 -3.33
C PHE A 81 -11.41 14.94 -2.50
N ASP A 82 -12.58 15.04 -3.12
CA ASP A 82 -13.87 15.10 -2.41
C ASP A 82 -14.36 13.66 -2.13
N SER A 83 -14.07 13.13 -0.93
CA SER A 83 -14.54 11.79 -0.59
C SER A 83 -16.06 11.76 -0.43
N LYS A 84 -16.73 12.87 -0.12
CA LYS A 84 -18.20 12.90 0.02
C LYS A 84 -18.89 12.75 -1.33
N ALA A 85 -18.32 13.24 -2.42
CA ALA A 85 -18.79 12.95 -3.77
C ALA A 85 -18.66 11.45 -4.12
N PHE A 86 -17.64 10.79 -3.59
CA PHE A 86 -17.38 9.37 -3.75
C PHE A 86 -18.28 8.49 -2.83
N LEU A 87 -18.40 8.83 -1.55
CA LEU A 87 -19.25 8.18 -0.55
C LEU A 87 -20.75 8.42 -0.79
N ALA A 88 -21.13 9.52 -1.43
CA ALA A 88 -22.52 9.74 -1.88
C ALA A 88 -22.94 8.69 -2.93
N GLN A 89 -22.00 8.11 -3.68
CA GLN A 89 -22.27 6.97 -4.55
C GLN A 89 -22.32 5.64 -3.76
N GLU A 90 -21.57 5.49 -2.66
CA GLU A 90 -21.56 4.29 -1.78
C GLU A 90 -22.96 3.86 -1.30
N SER A 91 -23.86 4.82 -1.06
CA SER A 91 -25.25 4.55 -0.66
C SER A 91 -26.10 3.85 -1.72
N ILE A 92 -25.71 3.94 -2.99
CA ILE A 92 -26.34 3.23 -4.11
C ILE A 92 -25.86 1.77 -4.17
N TRP A 93 -24.63 1.50 -3.73
CA TRP A 93 -23.97 0.19 -3.80
C TRP A 93 -24.34 -0.77 -2.66
N ARG A 94 -24.60 -0.26 -1.44
CA ARG A 94 -25.03 -1.10 -0.30
C ARG A 94 -26.37 -1.82 -0.51
N ARG A 95 -27.22 -1.37 -1.44
CA ARG A 95 -28.52 -2.00 -1.71
C ARG A 95 -28.44 -3.24 -2.59
N SER A 96 -27.28 -3.55 -3.16
CA SER A 96 -27.07 -4.66 -4.09
C SER A 96 -26.25 -5.81 -3.50
N TRP A 97 -25.74 -5.67 -2.27
CA TRP A 97 -24.76 -6.61 -1.71
C TRP A 97 -25.43 -7.89 -1.19
N PRO A 98 -25.05 -9.09 -1.68
CA PRO A 98 -25.52 -10.33 -1.09
C PRO A 98 -24.82 -10.54 0.26
N GLU A 99 -25.59 -10.79 1.32
CA GLU A 99 -25.01 -11.20 2.60
C GLU A 99 -24.09 -12.43 2.40
N PRO A 100 -22.92 -12.49 3.05
CA PRO A 100 -22.02 -13.64 2.95
C PRO A 100 -22.75 -14.89 3.42
N ARG A 101 -23.13 -15.77 2.48
CA ARG A 101 -23.76 -17.04 2.82
C ARG A 101 -22.70 -18.06 3.19
N GLY A 102 -22.52 -18.24 4.50
CA GLY A 102 -22.42 -19.59 5.07
C GLY A 102 -21.06 -20.30 5.05
N VAL A 103 -19.94 -19.59 5.22
CA VAL A 103 -18.72 -20.27 5.68
C VAL A 103 -18.74 -20.30 7.22
N SER A 104 -19.39 -21.32 7.77
CA SER A 104 -19.31 -21.64 9.20
C SER A 104 -17.97 -22.32 9.48
N LEU A 105 -16.97 -21.56 9.89
CA LEU A 105 -15.73 -22.13 10.44
C LEU A 105 -15.99 -22.58 11.89
N ASP A 106 -16.46 -23.81 12.06
CA ASP A 106 -16.59 -24.46 13.37
C ASP A 106 -15.18 -24.73 13.95
N TYR A 107 -14.65 -23.76 14.70
CA TYR A 107 -13.46 -23.98 15.52
C TYR A 107 -13.85 -24.53 16.91
N PRO A 108 -13.05 -25.44 17.49
CA PRO A 108 -13.29 -25.94 18.83
C PRO A 108 -13.31 -24.76 19.81
N SER A 109 -14.36 -24.69 20.64
CA SER A 109 -14.58 -23.62 21.59
C SER A 109 -13.38 -23.50 22.56
N PHE A 110 -12.55 -22.49 22.34
CA PHE A 110 -11.52 -22.09 23.30
C PHE A 110 -12.19 -21.70 24.62
N SER A 111 -11.72 -22.28 25.72
CA SER A 111 -12.17 -21.94 27.07
C SER A 111 -11.91 -20.45 27.35
N ARG A 112 -12.99 -19.69 27.55
CA ARG A 112 -13.06 -18.23 27.74
C ARG A 112 -12.43 -17.71 29.05
N GLU A 113 -11.28 -18.22 29.48
CA GLU A 113 -10.67 -17.79 30.75
C GLU A 113 -9.76 -16.55 30.65
N THR A 114 -9.50 -16.03 29.45
CA THR A 114 -8.77 -14.77 29.26
C THR A 114 -9.51 -13.86 28.28
N GLY A 115 -10.38 -12.98 28.81
CA GLY A 115 -11.21 -12.08 27.98
C GLY A 115 -10.42 -11.27 26.93
N CYS A 116 -9.16 -10.91 27.24
CA CYS A 116 -8.28 -10.20 26.31
C CYS A 116 -7.80 -11.06 25.13
N PHE A 117 -7.66 -12.37 25.30
CA PHE A 117 -7.24 -13.28 24.22
C PHE A 117 -8.39 -13.59 23.27
N ALA A 118 -9.63 -13.72 23.77
CA ALA A 118 -10.81 -13.89 22.94
C ALA A 118 -11.04 -12.65 22.03
N GLU A 119 -10.92 -11.44 22.61
CA GLU A 119 -10.96 -10.20 21.85
C GLU A 119 -9.83 -10.11 20.80
N CYS A 120 -8.65 -10.65 21.10
CA CYS A 120 -7.51 -10.73 20.17
C CYS A 120 -7.81 -11.62 18.96
N ILE A 121 -8.28 -12.83 19.21
CA ILE A 121 -8.60 -13.79 18.14
C ILE A 121 -9.77 -13.29 17.29
N ASP A 122 -10.79 -12.67 17.90
CA ASP A 122 -11.90 -12.09 17.15
C ASP A 122 -11.46 -10.90 16.29
N GLY A 123 -10.58 -10.04 16.81
CA GLY A 123 -9.99 -8.92 16.07
C GLY A 123 -9.18 -9.40 14.86
N ILE A 124 -8.29 -10.38 15.06
CA ILE A 124 -7.49 -10.99 14.00
C ILE A 124 -8.39 -11.73 12.99
N ARG A 125 -9.44 -12.42 13.43
CA ARG A 125 -10.38 -13.13 12.53
C ARG A 125 -11.11 -12.15 11.62
N ASN A 126 -11.75 -11.12 12.20
CA ASN A 126 -12.42 -10.07 11.41
C ASN A 126 -11.44 -9.41 10.42
N HIS A 127 -10.17 -9.37 10.82
CA HIS A 127 -9.09 -8.90 9.98
C HIS A 127 -8.90 -9.76 8.72
N PHE A 128 -8.60 -11.05 8.92
CA PHE A 128 -8.41 -11.98 7.82
C PHE A 128 -9.65 -12.09 6.92
N GLU A 129 -10.85 -12.01 7.49
CA GLU A 129 -12.10 -11.97 6.73
C GLU A 129 -12.16 -10.74 5.81
N THR A 130 -11.78 -9.57 6.32
CA THR A 130 -11.75 -8.34 5.51
C THR A 130 -10.74 -8.44 4.37
N ILE A 131 -9.51 -8.89 4.65
CA ILE A 131 -8.48 -9.13 3.64
C ILE A 131 -8.97 -10.12 2.58
N TYR A 132 -9.59 -11.22 3.03
CA TYR A 132 -10.13 -12.25 2.14
C TYR A 132 -11.23 -11.70 1.23
N LEU A 133 -12.18 -10.93 1.78
CA LEU A 133 -13.25 -10.33 0.99
C LEU A 133 -12.69 -9.38 -0.06
N VAL A 134 -11.80 -8.47 0.33
CA VAL A 134 -11.26 -7.50 -0.63
C VAL A 134 -10.38 -8.18 -1.68
N THR A 135 -9.54 -9.15 -1.31
CA THR A 135 -8.75 -9.93 -2.29
C THR A 135 -9.65 -10.71 -3.24
N SER A 136 -10.78 -11.24 -2.76
CA SER A 136 -11.76 -11.93 -3.61
C SER A 136 -12.42 -10.98 -4.61
N GLU A 137 -12.67 -9.73 -4.23
CA GLU A 137 -13.24 -8.71 -5.13
C GLU A 137 -12.21 -8.17 -6.12
N VAL A 138 -10.97 -7.93 -5.69
CA VAL A 138 -9.87 -7.60 -6.61
C VAL A 138 -9.69 -8.73 -7.63
N ARG A 139 -9.74 -9.99 -7.18
CA ARG A 139 -9.69 -11.15 -8.07
C ARG A 139 -10.89 -11.20 -9.01
N SER A 140 -12.10 -10.93 -8.52
CA SER A 140 -13.32 -10.90 -9.34
C SER A 140 -13.21 -9.83 -10.42
N GLY A 141 -12.66 -8.65 -10.07
CA GLY A 141 -12.36 -7.56 -11.00
C GLY A 141 -11.29 -7.95 -12.03
N ILE A 142 -10.20 -8.60 -11.60
CA ILE A 142 -9.17 -9.14 -12.51
C ILE A 142 -9.75 -10.21 -13.44
N ASP A 143 -10.64 -11.07 -12.97
CA ASP A 143 -11.26 -12.10 -13.80
C ASP A 143 -12.23 -11.47 -14.81
N ARG A 144 -13.01 -10.46 -14.42
CA ARG A 144 -13.81 -9.64 -15.35
C ARG A 144 -12.93 -8.95 -16.39
N PHE A 145 -11.80 -8.40 -15.97
CA PHE A 145 -10.80 -7.79 -16.86
C PHE A 145 -10.26 -8.81 -17.87
N LYS A 146 -9.86 -10.00 -17.40
CA LYS A 146 -9.35 -11.09 -18.25
C LYS A 146 -10.39 -11.56 -19.26
N MET A 147 -11.67 -11.63 -18.88
CA MET A 147 -12.75 -12.05 -19.79
C MET A 147 -12.94 -11.12 -21.00
N LYS A 148 -12.49 -9.87 -20.92
CA LYS A 148 -12.60 -8.89 -22.02
C LYS A 148 -11.46 -8.99 -23.02
N LEU A 149 -10.37 -9.65 -22.64
CA LEU A 149 -9.17 -9.79 -23.45
C LEU A 149 -9.12 -11.17 -24.07
N THR A 150 -8.69 -11.25 -25.32
CA THR A 150 -8.25 -12.52 -25.89
C THR A 150 -7.01 -13.02 -25.15
N ALA A 151 -6.71 -14.33 -25.25
CA ALA A 151 -5.51 -14.89 -24.63
C ALA A 151 -4.22 -14.19 -25.11
N GLU A 152 -4.19 -13.76 -26.37
CA GLU A 152 -3.06 -13.02 -26.94
C GLU A 152 -2.95 -11.59 -26.39
N GLU A 153 -4.07 -10.87 -26.27
CA GLU A 153 -4.10 -9.54 -25.68
C GLU A 153 -3.73 -9.57 -24.19
N LEU A 154 -4.20 -10.59 -23.45
CA LEU A 154 -3.86 -10.77 -22.06
C LEU A 154 -2.37 -11.07 -21.87
N ALA A 155 -1.80 -11.97 -22.68
CA ALA A 155 -0.37 -12.25 -22.67
C ALA A 155 0.44 -11.00 -23.00
N PHE A 156 0.01 -10.21 -24.00
CA PHE A 156 0.65 -8.94 -24.33
C PHE A 156 0.66 -7.96 -23.15
N VAL A 157 -0.47 -7.79 -22.44
CA VAL A 157 -0.56 -6.88 -21.29
C VAL A 157 0.29 -7.35 -20.11
N ILE A 158 0.40 -8.66 -19.87
CA ILE A 158 1.16 -9.20 -18.73
C ILE A 158 2.66 -9.23 -19.04
N ASP A 159 3.03 -9.73 -20.21
CA ASP A 159 4.42 -10.11 -20.51
C ASP A 159 5.18 -9.05 -21.32
N THR A 160 4.48 -8.19 -22.07
CA THR A 160 5.14 -7.25 -23.02
C THR A 160 4.90 -5.79 -22.66
N PHE A 161 3.69 -5.43 -22.23
CA PHE A 161 3.38 -4.04 -21.91
C PHE A 161 4.24 -3.43 -20.77
N PRO A 162 4.66 -4.17 -19.73
CA PRO A 162 5.55 -3.60 -18.71
C PRO A 162 6.87 -3.06 -19.27
N GLU A 163 7.37 -3.60 -20.39
CA GLU A 163 8.59 -3.09 -21.05
C GLU A 163 8.43 -1.65 -21.54
N LEU A 164 7.19 -1.21 -21.83
CA LEU A 164 6.84 0.14 -22.28
C LEU A 164 6.84 1.18 -21.14
N LEU A 165 6.79 0.72 -19.88
CA LEU A 165 6.71 1.58 -18.69
C LEU A 165 8.07 1.74 -17.99
N LEU A 166 9.07 0.97 -18.40
CA LEU A 166 10.39 0.98 -17.81
C LEU A 166 11.29 1.91 -18.63
N GLU A 167 11.43 3.16 -18.18
CA GLU A 167 12.49 4.03 -18.69
C GLU A 167 13.85 3.47 -18.26
N ASP A 168 14.70 3.12 -19.22
CA ASP A 168 16.08 2.73 -18.95
C ASP A 168 16.95 3.99 -18.91
N ILE A 169 17.51 4.29 -17.72
CA ILE A 169 18.41 5.43 -17.53
C ILE A 169 19.64 5.33 -18.46
N GLU A 170 19.99 4.12 -18.92
CA GLU A 170 21.08 3.91 -19.88
C GLU A 170 20.72 4.26 -21.34
N ASP A 171 19.44 4.50 -21.66
CA ASP A 171 19.02 4.87 -23.01
C ASP A 171 19.66 6.19 -23.47
N GLU A 172 19.92 7.14 -22.56
CA GLU A 172 20.56 8.42 -22.89
C GLU A 172 21.95 8.29 -23.54
N PHE A 173 22.62 7.14 -23.33
CA PHE A 173 23.95 6.88 -23.85
C PHE A 173 23.97 6.01 -25.11
N ARG A 174 22.80 5.54 -25.58
CA ARG A 174 22.71 4.70 -26.78
C ARG A 174 22.94 5.51 -28.05
N PRO A 175 23.56 4.93 -29.10
CA PRO A 175 23.66 5.55 -30.41
C PRO A 175 22.29 5.98 -30.94
N VAL A 176 22.25 7.09 -31.70
CA VAL A 176 21.00 7.67 -32.24
C VAL A 176 20.19 6.65 -33.05
N ASP A 177 20.87 5.80 -33.81
CA ASP A 177 20.29 4.75 -34.64
C ASP A 177 19.67 3.60 -33.81
N GLU A 178 20.20 3.32 -32.61
CA GLU A 178 19.59 2.38 -31.67
C GLU A 178 18.37 3.00 -30.99
N LEU A 179 18.45 4.27 -30.60
CA LEU A 179 17.33 5.04 -30.04
C LEU A 179 16.15 5.12 -31.02
N ASP A 180 16.41 5.41 -32.31
CA ASP A 180 15.37 5.43 -33.34
C ASP A 180 14.72 4.05 -33.54
N SER A 181 15.47 2.97 -33.31
CA SER A 181 14.96 1.60 -33.39
C SER A 181 14.08 1.24 -32.19
N LEU A 182 14.49 1.64 -30.98
CA LEU A 182 13.72 1.47 -29.75
C LEU A 182 12.42 2.27 -29.79
N GLN A 183 12.50 3.54 -30.20
CA GLN A 183 11.32 4.40 -30.34
C GLN A 183 10.31 3.81 -31.33
N LYS A 184 10.76 3.26 -32.47
CA LYS A 184 9.86 2.57 -33.41
C LYS A 184 9.21 1.34 -32.79
N TYR A 185 9.96 0.58 -32.00
CA TYR A 185 9.43 -0.58 -31.29
C TYR A 185 8.37 -0.16 -30.26
N GLU A 186 8.63 0.85 -29.44
CA GLU A 186 7.67 1.43 -28.48
C GLU A 186 6.42 1.99 -29.16
N GLU A 187 6.57 2.63 -30.32
CA GLU A 187 5.44 3.07 -31.12
C GLU A 187 4.58 1.90 -31.61
N GLU A 188 5.20 0.79 -32.03
CA GLU A 188 4.48 -0.42 -32.44
C GLU A 188 3.75 -1.06 -31.25
N LEU A 189 4.42 -1.15 -30.10
CA LEU A 189 3.80 -1.61 -28.86
C LEU A 189 2.62 -0.72 -28.46
N SER A 190 2.77 0.60 -28.53
CA SER A 190 1.73 1.58 -28.23
C SER A 190 0.54 1.47 -29.18
N LYS A 191 0.80 1.31 -30.49
CA LYS A 191 -0.24 1.08 -31.51
C LYS A 191 -1.00 -0.22 -31.25
N ARG A 192 -0.32 -1.26 -30.74
CA ARG A 192 -0.95 -2.54 -30.36
C ARG A 192 -1.72 -2.45 -29.04
N PHE A 193 -1.23 -1.66 -28.08
CA PHE A 193 -1.87 -1.45 -26.79
C PHE A 193 -3.12 -0.58 -26.89
N MET A 194 -3.13 0.47 -27.73
CA MET A 194 -4.22 1.45 -27.74
C MET A 194 -5.63 0.84 -27.95
N PRO A 195 -5.85 -0.12 -28.86
CA PRO A 195 -7.14 -0.81 -28.98
C PRO A 195 -7.51 -1.61 -27.72
N ILE A 196 -6.53 -2.21 -27.04
CA ILE A 196 -6.72 -2.94 -25.79
C ILE A 196 -7.12 -1.94 -24.69
N ALA A 197 -6.37 -0.85 -24.54
CA ALA A 197 -6.69 0.22 -23.61
C ALA A 197 -8.09 0.79 -23.85
N LEU A 198 -8.49 1.03 -25.10
CA LEU A 198 -9.84 1.50 -25.44
C LEU A 198 -10.93 0.48 -25.10
N LYS A 199 -10.69 -0.83 -25.22
CA LYS A 199 -11.62 -1.86 -24.73
C LYS A 199 -11.78 -1.82 -23.21
N LEU A 200 -10.70 -1.46 -22.50
CA LEU A 200 -10.67 -1.38 -21.05
C LEU A 200 -11.29 -0.07 -20.53
N VAL A 201 -11.03 1.06 -21.20
CA VAL A 201 -11.50 2.41 -20.83
C VAL A 201 -12.92 2.67 -21.31
N GLY A 202 -13.30 2.13 -22.48
CA GLY A 202 -14.65 2.26 -23.04
C GLY A 202 -15.75 1.68 -22.15
N ASP A 203 -15.35 0.89 -21.14
CA ASP A 203 -16.21 0.33 -20.11
C ASP A 203 -15.78 0.88 -18.74
N SER A 204 -15.76 2.20 -18.63
CA SER A 204 -15.19 3.02 -17.54
C SER A 204 -15.65 2.65 -16.13
N GLY A 205 -16.74 1.88 -16.00
CA GLY A 205 -17.19 1.32 -14.74
C GLY A 205 -16.17 0.34 -14.14
N ASP A 206 -15.69 -0.61 -14.92
CA ASP A 206 -14.89 -1.73 -14.39
C ASP A 206 -13.45 -1.32 -14.07
N ALA A 207 -12.84 -0.44 -14.86
CA ALA A 207 -11.48 0.04 -14.59
C ALA A 207 -11.44 0.95 -13.35
N SER A 208 -12.45 1.81 -13.18
CA SER A 208 -12.61 2.62 -11.98
C SER A 208 -12.92 1.76 -10.76
N GLU A 209 -13.72 0.70 -10.92
CA GLU A 209 -14.06 -0.25 -9.87
C GLU A 209 -12.82 -1.05 -9.41
N ILE A 210 -12.03 -1.60 -10.34
CA ILE A 210 -10.78 -2.31 -10.00
C ILE A 210 -9.79 -1.37 -9.29
N ARG A 211 -9.67 -0.12 -9.76
CA ARG A 211 -8.79 0.89 -9.14
C ARG A 211 -9.26 1.23 -7.72
N SER A 212 -10.56 1.47 -7.55
CA SER A 212 -11.18 1.70 -6.24
C SER A 212 -10.93 0.52 -5.31
N LEU A 213 -11.27 -0.70 -5.75
CA LEU A 213 -11.10 -1.91 -4.95
C LEU A 213 -9.64 -2.17 -4.58
N SER A 214 -8.69 -1.86 -5.47
CA SER A 214 -7.25 -2.00 -5.18
C SER A 214 -6.77 -0.94 -4.19
N TYR A 215 -7.30 0.28 -4.29
CA TYR A 215 -6.98 1.36 -3.35
C TYR A 215 -7.59 1.10 -1.97
N ASP A 216 -8.87 0.71 -1.93
CA ASP A 216 -9.57 0.27 -0.74
C ASP A 216 -8.88 -0.94 -0.11
N TYR A 217 -8.34 -1.86 -0.92
CA TYR A 217 -7.52 -2.97 -0.44
C TYR A 217 -6.28 -2.49 0.29
N VAL A 218 -5.50 -1.62 -0.33
CA VAL A 218 -4.25 -1.11 0.24
C VAL A 218 -4.51 -0.29 1.50
N LEU A 219 -5.50 0.61 1.46
CA LEU A 219 -5.89 1.39 2.63
C LEU A 219 -6.41 0.51 3.75
N THR A 220 -7.29 -0.44 3.43
CA THR A 220 -7.80 -1.40 4.39
C THR A 220 -6.63 -2.15 4.99
N MET A 221 -5.78 -2.81 4.21
CA MET A 221 -4.56 -3.52 4.66
C MET A 221 -3.64 -2.65 5.52
N HIS A 222 -3.53 -1.35 5.23
CA HIS A 222 -2.72 -0.42 6.00
C HIS A 222 -3.34 -0.13 7.37
N GLU A 223 -4.59 0.36 7.42
CA GLU A 223 -5.30 0.65 8.66
C GLU A 223 -5.39 -0.57 9.58
N THR A 224 -5.67 -1.69 8.95
CA THR A 224 -5.62 -3.05 9.50
C THR A 224 -4.35 -3.32 10.26
N SER A 225 -3.21 -3.09 9.61
CA SER A 225 -1.91 -3.41 10.16
C SER A 225 -1.63 -2.49 11.34
N LEU A 226 -2.02 -1.21 11.24
CA LEU A 226 -1.93 -0.25 12.34
C LEU A 226 -2.80 -0.65 13.53
N LYS A 227 -4.08 -1.00 13.30
CA LYS A 227 -5.01 -1.46 14.34
C LYS A 227 -4.51 -2.74 15.00
N MET A 228 -3.95 -3.67 14.23
CA MET A 228 -3.36 -4.90 14.76
C MET A 228 -2.12 -4.62 15.62
N ILE A 229 -1.24 -3.71 15.18
CA ILE A 229 -0.07 -3.27 15.95
C ILE A 229 -0.50 -2.60 17.27
N GLU A 230 -1.45 -1.67 17.21
CA GLU A 230 -1.95 -0.97 18.41
C GLU A 230 -2.65 -1.93 19.36
N PHE A 231 -3.42 -2.86 18.81
CA PHE A 231 -4.09 -3.89 19.59
C PHE A 231 -3.09 -4.83 20.26
N ILE A 232 -2.07 -5.34 19.56
CA ILE A 232 -0.99 -6.16 20.13
C ILE A 232 -0.31 -5.40 21.28
N ARG A 233 -0.02 -4.12 21.08
CA ARG A 233 0.54 -3.24 22.13
C ARG A 233 -0.35 -3.16 23.37
N ARG A 234 -1.68 -2.99 23.19
CA ARG A 234 -2.64 -2.87 24.31
C ARG A 234 -2.90 -4.21 25.01
N ALA A 235 -3.12 -5.27 24.25
CA ALA A 235 -3.51 -6.58 24.76
C ALA A 235 -2.36 -7.26 25.53
N CYS A 236 -1.14 -7.12 25.04
CA CYS A 236 -0.01 -7.83 25.65
C CYS A 236 0.54 -7.11 26.89
N LYS A 237 0.17 -5.85 27.16
CA LYS A 237 0.77 -4.99 28.22
C LYS A 237 2.30 -5.03 28.23
N CYS A 238 2.91 -5.40 27.11
CA CYS A 238 4.35 -5.45 26.97
C CYS A 238 4.83 -4.02 26.87
N ASP A 239 5.99 -3.73 27.44
CA ASP A 239 6.74 -2.48 27.22
C ASP A 239 7.18 -2.28 25.75
N GLY A 240 6.64 -3.09 24.83
CA GLY A 240 6.83 -2.99 23.39
C GLY A 240 8.13 -3.63 22.92
N THR A 241 8.93 -4.21 23.81
CA THR A 241 10.25 -4.71 23.43
C THR A 241 10.29 -6.23 23.38
N GLU A 242 10.07 -6.98 24.46
CA GLU A 242 10.31 -8.44 24.45
C GLU A 242 9.05 -9.26 24.76
N PHE A 243 8.41 -9.86 23.74
CA PHE A 243 7.35 -10.86 23.95
C PHE A 243 7.49 -12.03 22.98
N GLN A 244 7.20 -13.25 23.46
CA GLN A 244 7.08 -14.45 22.62
C GLN A 244 5.79 -15.15 23.00
N TYR A 245 4.93 -15.40 22.02
CA TYR A 245 3.73 -16.20 22.22
C TYR A 245 3.83 -17.48 21.39
N GLU A 246 3.52 -18.62 21.99
CA GLU A 246 3.52 -19.91 21.31
C GLU A 246 2.21 -20.65 21.56
N VAL A 247 1.69 -21.30 20.52
CA VAL A 247 0.48 -22.10 20.58
C VAL A 247 0.64 -23.38 19.78
N GLN A 248 0.24 -24.51 20.39
CA GLN A 248 0.18 -25.77 19.68
C GLN A 248 -1.08 -25.81 18.80
N SER A 249 -0.89 -26.03 17.50
CA SER A 249 -1.98 -26.24 16.54
C SER A 249 -1.97 -27.67 15.99
N PRO A 250 -3.04 -28.14 15.31
CA PRO A 250 -3.06 -29.44 14.63
C PRO A 250 -1.99 -29.60 13.55
N VAL A 251 -1.47 -28.50 12.99
CA VAL A 251 -0.41 -28.52 11.96
C VAL A 251 0.99 -28.33 12.54
N GLY A 252 1.12 -28.18 13.87
CA GLY A 252 2.37 -27.98 14.59
C GLY A 252 2.39 -26.70 15.43
N THR A 253 3.53 -26.40 16.02
CA THR A 253 3.70 -25.22 16.90
C THR A 253 3.71 -23.94 16.08
N ILE A 254 2.92 -22.95 16.49
CA ILE A 254 2.90 -21.61 15.90
C ILE A 254 3.44 -20.63 16.93
N ALA A 255 4.37 -19.76 16.52
CA ALA A 255 4.92 -18.70 17.36
C ALA A 255 4.66 -17.30 16.79
N ILE A 256 4.57 -16.31 17.68
CA ILE A 256 4.55 -14.89 17.36
C ILE A 256 5.59 -14.19 18.24
N GLY A 257 6.62 -13.62 17.62
CA GLY A 257 7.68 -12.83 18.26
C GLY A 257 7.33 -11.34 18.34
N GLY A 258 7.99 -10.65 19.26
CA GLY A 258 7.89 -9.21 19.44
C GLY A 258 9.04 -8.47 18.75
N TYR A 259 9.28 -7.21 19.12
CA TYR A 259 10.35 -6.37 18.56
C TYR A 259 11.72 -6.55 19.27
N GLY A 260 11.86 -7.64 20.02
CA GLY A 260 12.80 -7.75 21.14
C GLY A 260 13.88 -8.77 20.89
N ARG A 261 14.27 -9.48 21.93
CA ARG A 261 15.01 -10.73 21.79
C ARG A 261 14.07 -11.89 22.03
N ASN A 262 13.84 -12.67 20.98
CA ASN A 262 13.12 -13.92 21.00
C ASN A 262 14.08 -15.08 20.76
N ASP A 263 13.88 -16.19 21.48
CA ASP A 263 14.67 -17.41 21.27
C ASP A 263 13.69 -18.54 20.88
N TYR A 264 13.79 -19.03 19.65
CA TYR A 264 12.95 -20.10 19.10
C TYR A 264 13.71 -21.42 19.09
N TYR A 265 13.14 -22.47 19.72
CA TYR A 265 13.78 -23.78 19.83
C TYR A 265 12.84 -24.90 19.37
N GLY A 266 13.34 -25.79 18.50
CA GLY A 266 12.62 -26.99 18.07
C GLY A 266 11.85 -26.82 16.76
N SER A 267 10.74 -27.56 16.62
CA SER A 267 9.97 -27.63 15.37
C SER A 267 8.75 -26.70 15.40
N TYR A 268 8.74 -25.69 14.54
CA TYR A 268 7.60 -24.77 14.37
C TYR A 268 7.01 -24.91 12.97
N ALA A 269 5.68 -25.04 12.92
CA ALA A 269 4.94 -24.99 11.66
C ALA A 269 4.93 -23.58 11.06
N PHE A 270 4.90 -22.55 11.92
CA PHE A 270 4.90 -21.15 11.51
C PHE A 270 5.45 -20.25 12.63
N ILE A 271 6.28 -19.28 12.26
CA ILE A 271 6.77 -18.23 13.16
C ILE A 271 6.44 -16.88 12.50
N LEU A 272 5.63 -16.06 13.17
CA LEU A 272 5.43 -14.66 12.80
C LEU A 272 6.41 -13.80 13.61
N ASP A 273 7.49 -13.38 12.96
CA ASP A 273 8.50 -12.55 13.57
C ASP A 273 8.31 -11.08 13.19
N LEU A 274 8.23 -10.22 14.20
CA LEU A 274 8.05 -8.78 14.03
C LEU A 274 9.41 -8.02 13.99
N GLY A 275 10.53 -8.72 14.20
CA GLY A 275 11.92 -8.26 14.09
C GLY A 275 12.61 -8.11 15.44
N GLY A 276 13.94 -8.19 15.50
CA GLY A 276 14.63 -8.19 16.78
C GLY A 276 16.06 -8.72 16.73
N ASN A 277 16.64 -8.97 17.90
CA ASN A 277 17.91 -9.67 18.05
C ASN A 277 17.65 -11.14 18.39
N ASP A 278 17.01 -11.85 17.48
CA ASP A 278 16.43 -13.17 17.74
C ASP A 278 17.41 -14.32 17.52
N ARG A 279 17.15 -15.43 18.20
CA ARG A 279 17.90 -16.68 18.07
C ARG A 279 16.98 -17.78 17.56
N TYR A 280 17.44 -18.51 16.56
CA TYR A 280 16.71 -19.64 15.98
C TYR A 280 17.55 -20.91 16.07
N GLU A 281 17.05 -21.88 16.82
CA GLU A 281 17.58 -23.24 16.90
C GLU A 281 16.47 -24.20 16.48
N LEU A 282 16.20 -24.21 15.18
CA LEU A 282 15.06 -24.92 14.59
C LEU A 282 15.43 -26.33 14.14
N GLU A 283 14.52 -27.26 14.38
CA GLU A 283 14.58 -28.63 13.87
C GLU A 283 13.76 -28.73 12.58
N SER A 284 14.17 -29.59 11.65
CA SER A 284 13.40 -29.87 10.44
C SER A 284 12.13 -30.64 10.79
N ILE A 285 10.98 -30.16 10.33
CA ILE A 285 9.74 -30.94 10.34
C ILE A 285 9.86 -32.01 9.26
N GLU A 286 9.88 -33.28 9.66
CA GLU A 286 9.76 -34.43 8.77
C GLU A 286 8.35 -34.61 8.21
#